data_AF-A0A4U1AGA5-F1
#
_entry.id   AF-A0A4U1AGA5-F1
#
_cell.length_a   1.000
_cell.length_b   1.000
_cell.length_c   1.000
_cell.angle_alpha   90.00
_cell.angle_beta   90.00
_cell.angle_gamma   90.00
#
_symmetry.space_group_name_H-M   'P 1'
#
loop_
_entity.id
_entity.type
_entity.pdbx_description
1 polymer ?
#
loop_
_entity_poly.entity_id
_entity_poly.type
_entity_poly.pdbx_seq_one_letter_code
_entity_poly.pdbx_strand_id
1 'polypeptide(L)'
;MKSQMTYIGVLMVFAAIAVVFFGGFLAIGYVWHLYVELDATLRLILLSSFAVFLVGCFVLAGAIKSSAQLKNKGRMVGAKINLYKTLVDLYGSYLSVSQAATAQSQKKTLGRISELNAEMTILADSSVIEAHRKLVEAISNNEAVEKLTVLYQQLIRKMRQDMGHSISIEESKLRFHKTGEHFLSKTFPQDEKNSSQADAQSARS
;
A
#
# COMPACT_ATOMS: atom_id res chain seq x y z
N MET A 1 3.24 9.06 51.83
CA MET A 1 2.56 10.36 51.61
C MET A 1 2.11 10.61 50.16
N LYS A 2 2.97 10.47 49.12
CA LYS A 2 2.54 10.69 47.71
C LYS A 2 1.34 9.83 47.26
N SER A 3 1.30 8.56 47.65
CA SER A 3 0.20 7.65 47.26
C SER A 3 -1.16 8.04 47.88
N GLN A 4 -1.20 8.58 49.10
CA GLN A 4 -2.44 9.02 49.75
C GLN A 4 -3.06 10.25 49.09
N MET A 5 -2.24 11.18 48.58
CA MET A 5 -2.75 12.33 47.80
C MET A 5 -3.39 11.90 46.48
N THR A 6 -2.86 10.86 45.83
CA THR A 6 -3.44 10.31 44.59
C THR A 6 -4.81 9.66 44.84
N TYR A 7 -4.97 8.91 45.94
CA TYR A 7 -6.26 8.29 46.29
C TYR A 7 -7.36 9.32 46.58
N ILE A 8 -7.03 10.42 47.27
CA ILE A 8 -7.99 11.49 47.56
C ILE A 8 -8.41 12.22 46.26
N GLY A 9 -7.47 12.44 45.33
CA GLY A 9 -7.78 13.02 44.02
C GLY A 9 -8.71 12.14 43.19
N VAL A 10 -8.48 10.84 43.17
CA VAL A 10 -9.35 9.87 42.48
C VAL A 10 -10.74 9.84 43.11
N LEU A 11 -10.85 9.83 44.44
CA LEU A 11 -12.14 9.89 45.16
C LEU A 11 -12.92 11.18 44.87
N MET A 12 -12.25 12.34 44.81
CA MET A 12 -12.87 13.62 44.43
C MET A 12 -13.42 13.58 42.99
N VAL A 13 -12.68 12.97 42.06
CA VAL A 13 -13.14 12.82 40.67
C VAL A 13 -14.36 11.90 40.60
N PHE A 14 -14.35 10.77 41.31
CA PHE A 14 -15.52 9.88 41.38
C PHE A 14 -16.72 10.55 42.04
N ALA A 15 -16.51 11.35 43.09
CA ALA A 15 -17.58 12.11 43.73
C ALA A 15 -18.15 13.18 42.78
N ALA A 16 -17.30 13.89 42.03
CA ALA A 16 -17.75 14.86 41.04
C ALA A 16 -18.56 14.20 39.92
N ILE A 17 -18.10 13.05 39.41
CA ILE A 17 -18.84 12.24 38.44
C ILE A 17 -20.20 11.83 39.03
N ALA A 18 -20.22 11.28 40.24
CA ALA A 18 -21.45 10.86 40.90
C ALA A 18 -22.46 12.01 41.06
N VAL A 19 -22.02 13.21 41.42
CA VAL A 19 -22.88 14.40 41.53
C VAL A 19 -23.45 14.81 40.18
N VAL A 20 -22.66 14.79 39.11
CA VAL A 20 -23.13 15.11 37.75
C VAL A 20 -24.18 14.09 37.28
N PHE A 21 -23.93 12.79 37.52
CA PHE A 21 -24.88 11.73 37.17
C PHE A 21 -26.17 11.82 37.99
N PHE A 22 -26.07 12.06 39.30
CA PHE A 22 -27.22 12.18 40.19
C PHE A 22 -28.07 13.43 39.86
N GLY A 23 -27.42 14.57 39.60
CA GLY A 23 -28.09 15.78 39.13
C GLY A 23 -28.77 15.59 37.78
N GLY A 24 -28.11 14.88 36.85
CA GLY A 24 -28.70 14.51 35.56
C GLY A 24 -29.92 13.60 35.72
N PHE A 25 -29.87 12.61 36.62
CA PHE A 25 -30.98 11.73 36.93
C PHE A 25 -32.20 12.49 37.47
N LEU A 26 -32.00 13.40 38.43
CA LEU A 26 -33.08 14.25 38.97
C LEU A 26 -33.67 15.17 37.90
N ALA A 27 -32.83 15.79 37.07
CA ALA A 27 -33.28 16.64 35.97
C ALA A 27 -34.11 15.86 34.95
N ILE A 28 -33.68 14.65 34.58
CA ILE A 28 -34.43 13.76 33.68
C ILE A 28 -35.78 13.38 34.31
N GLY A 29 -35.81 13.04 35.60
CA GLY A 29 -37.05 12.73 36.31
C GLY A 29 -38.04 13.91 36.30
N TYR A 30 -37.56 15.13 36.53
CA TYR A 30 -38.39 16.34 36.49
C TYR A 30 -38.91 16.64 35.09
N VAL A 31 -38.05 16.55 34.06
CA VAL A 31 -38.43 16.73 32.66
C VAL A 31 -39.43 15.65 32.22
N TRP A 32 -39.26 14.41 32.68
CA TRP A 32 -40.18 13.31 32.40
C TRP A 32 -41.54 13.54 33.02
N HIS A 33 -41.60 14.02 34.27
CA HIS A 33 -42.86 14.37 34.93
C HIS A 33 -43.61 15.45 34.15
N LEU A 34 -42.93 16.54 33.78
CA LEU A 34 -43.48 17.60 32.93
C LEU A 34 -43.97 17.05 31.58
N TYR A 35 -43.18 16.19 30.93
CA TYR A 35 -43.54 15.56 29.67
C TYR A 35 -44.80 14.68 29.77
N VAL A 36 -44.98 13.98 30.90
CA VAL A 36 -46.16 13.13 31.17
C VAL A 36 -47.39 13.94 31.58
N GLU A 37 -47.26 15.24 31.82
CA GLU A 37 -48.39 16.16 32.04
C GLU A 37 -48.80 16.91 30.77
N LEU A 38 -47.96 16.93 29.73
CA LEU A 38 -48.25 17.61 28.44
C LEU A 38 -49.41 16.94 27.68
N ASP A 39 -50.10 17.69 26.82
CA ASP A 39 -51.08 17.11 25.90
C ASP A 39 -50.44 16.07 24.95
N ALA A 40 -51.21 15.04 24.57
CA ALA A 40 -50.72 13.95 23.72
C ALA A 40 -50.16 14.45 22.38
N THR A 41 -50.74 15.50 21.82
CA THR A 41 -50.30 16.11 20.56
C THR A 41 -48.90 16.73 20.71
N LEU A 42 -48.69 17.51 21.78
CA LEU A 42 -47.40 18.14 22.08
C LEU A 42 -46.31 17.10 22.37
N ARG A 43 -46.65 16.01 23.07
CA ARG A 43 -45.72 14.90 23.33
C ARG A 43 -45.22 14.26 22.04
N LEU A 44 -46.12 14.00 21.09
CA LEU A 44 -45.80 13.37 19.82
C LEU A 44 -44.90 14.28 18.97
N ILE A 45 -45.20 15.59 18.93
CA ILE A 45 -44.36 16.59 18.26
C ILE A 45 -42.95 16.57 18.87
N LEU A 46 -42.82 16.69 20.21
CA LEU A 46 -41.53 16.65 20.90
C LEU A 46 -40.74 15.36 20.62
N LEU A 47 -41.41 14.20 20.65
CA LEU A 47 -40.78 12.91 20.38
C LEU A 47 -40.26 12.85 18.93
N SER A 48 -41.06 13.32 17.98
CA SER A 48 -40.68 13.33 16.55
C SER A 48 -39.52 14.30 16.28
N SER A 49 -39.55 15.50 16.88
CA SER A 49 -38.45 16.47 16.78
C SER A 49 -37.17 15.95 17.41
N PHE A 50 -37.26 15.28 18.56
CA PHE A 50 -36.10 14.67 19.21
C PHE A 50 -35.51 13.53 18.39
N ALA A 51 -36.36 12.67 17.81
CA ALA A 51 -35.91 11.60 16.91
C ALA A 51 -35.19 12.17 15.67
N VAL A 52 -35.75 13.20 15.03
CA VAL A 52 -35.13 13.88 13.89
C VAL A 52 -33.80 14.52 14.30
N PHE A 53 -33.74 15.16 15.46
CA PHE A 53 -32.50 15.74 16.00
C PHE A 53 -31.42 14.67 16.21
N LEU A 54 -31.75 13.55 16.84
CA LEU A 54 -30.82 12.44 17.04
C LEU A 54 -30.31 11.89 15.71
N VAL A 55 -31.21 11.64 14.74
CA VAL A 55 -30.83 11.19 13.40
C VAL A 55 -29.90 12.21 12.73
N GLY A 56 -30.21 13.50 12.83
CA GLY A 56 -29.35 14.58 12.34
C GLY A 56 -27.96 14.56 12.97
N CYS A 57 -27.87 14.40 14.29
CA CYS A 57 -26.59 14.26 15.00
C CYS A 57 -25.79 13.04 14.54
N PHE A 58 -26.43 11.89 14.34
CA PHE A 58 -25.76 10.68 13.84
C PHE A 58 -25.23 10.86 12.42
N VAL A 59 -26.00 11.48 11.53
CA VAL A 59 -25.57 11.78 10.16
C VAL A 59 -24.38 12.74 10.17
N LEU A 60 -24.43 13.80 10.98
CA LEU A 60 -23.35 14.77 11.11
C LEU A 60 -22.08 14.12 11.68
N ALA A 61 -22.20 13.30 12.72
CA ALA A 61 -21.10 12.54 13.30
C ALA A 61 -20.48 11.57 12.28
N GLY A 62 -21.31 10.89 11.49
CA GLY A 62 -20.87 10.03 10.39
C GLY A 62 -20.10 10.80 9.30
N ALA A 63 -20.59 11.97 8.90
CA ALA A 63 -19.93 12.84 7.93
C ALA A 63 -18.57 13.36 8.43
N ILE A 64 -18.48 13.76 9.71
CA ILE A 64 -17.23 14.18 10.35
C ILE A 64 -16.24 13.02 10.40
N LYS A 65 -16.68 11.82 10.80
CA LYS A 65 -15.83 10.62 10.84
C LYS A 65 -15.30 10.27 9.44
N SER A 66 -16.16 10.31 8.42
CA SER A 66 -15.79 10.05 7.03
C SER A 66 -14.77 11.07 6.49
N SER A 67 -14.99 12.36 6.74
CA SER A 67 -14.08 13.42 6.30
C SER A 67 -12.71 13.36 7.00
N ALA A 68 -12.69 13.03 8.29
CA ALA A 68 -11.46 12.79 9.04
C ALA A 68 -10.69 11.57 8.49
N GLN A 69 -11.39 10.48 8.16
CA GLN A 69 -10.80 9.30 7.52
C GLN A 69 -10.22 9.62 6.15
N LEU A 70 -10.90 10.41 5.32
CA LEU A 70 -10.39 10.85 4.02
C LEU A 70 -9.11 11.68 4.15
N LYS A 71 -9.07 12.63 5.09
CA LYS A 71 -7.89 13.47 5.34
C LYS A 71 -6.69 12.65 5.80
N ASN A 72 -6.92 11.67 6.69
CA ASN A 72 -5.87 10.77 7.16
C ASN A 72 -5.38 9.83 6.05
N LYS A 73 -6.29 9.29 5.23
CA LYS A 73 -5.95 8.46 4.07
C LYS A 73 -5.12 9.25 3.05
N GLY A 74 -5.51 10.50 2.75
CA GLY A 74 -4.74 11.37 1.85
C GLY A 74 -3.33 11.68 2.36
N ARG A 75 -3.19 11.94 3.67
CA ARG A 75 -1.87 12.14 4.30
C ARG A 75 -1.00 10.89 4.25
N MET A 76 -1.57 9.71 4.53
CA MET A 76 -0.83 8.44 4.45
C MET A 76 -0.39 8.14 3.02
N VAL A 77 -1.26 8.35 2.03
CA VAL A 77 -0.91 8.18 0.61
C VAL A 77 0.18 9.17 0.19
N GLY A 78 0.10 10.44 0.61
CA GLY A 78 1.15 11.44 0.35
C GLY A 78 2.51 11.05 0.96
N ALA A 79 2.52 10.57 2.20
CA ALA A 79 3.73 10.07 2.85
C ALA A 79 4.32 8.85 2.12
N LYS A 80 3.46 7.93 1.68
CA LYS A 80 3.84 6.73 0.92
C LYS A 80 4.45 7.09 -0.44
N ILE A 81 3.87 8.05 -1.16
CA ILE A 81 4.43 8.55 -2.44
C ILE A 81 5.79 9.20 -2.20
N ASN A 82 5.92 10.03 -1.16
CA ASN A 82 7.19 10.68 -0.85
C ASN A 82 8.29 9.65 -0.54
N LEU A 83 7.97 8.64 0.27
CA LEU A 83 8.87 7.53 0.59
C LEU A 83 9.37 6.84 -0.70
N TYR A 84 8.46 6.46 -1.60
CA TYR A 84 8.84 5.77 -2.85
C TYR A 84 9.63 6.65 -3.79
N LYS A 85 9.29 7.94 -3.89
CA LYS A 85 10.07 8.89 -4.68
C LYS A 85 11.49 8.98 -4.15
N THR A 86 11.67 9.15 -2.83
CA THR A 86 13.00 9.21 -2.22
C THR A 86 13.78 7.91 -2.41
N LEU A 87 13.14 6.75 -2.29
CA LEU A 87 13.80 5.45 -2.54
C LEU A 87 14.25 5.30 -4.00
N VAL A 88 13.39 5.66 -4.96
CA VAL A 88 13.71 5.63 -6.39
C VAL A 88 14.85 6.60 -6.71
N ASP A 89 14.84 7.80 -6.15
CA ASP A 89 15.91 8.79 -6.36
C ASP A 89 17.24 8.30 -5.78
N LEU A 90 17.24 7.70 -4.58
CA LEU A 90 18.44 7.18 -3.92
C LEU A 90 19.03 5.99 -4.68
N TYR A 91 18.21 5.02 -5.08
CA TYR A 91 18.67 3.86 -5.83
C TYR A 91 19.02 4.20 -7.28
N GLY A 92 18.27 5.09 -7.92
CA GLY A 92 18.60 5.63 -9.23
C GLY A 92 19.96 6.33 -9.21
N SER A 93 20.23 7.14 -8.18
CA SER A 93 21.55 7.76 -7.98
C SER A 93 22.64 6.72 -7.72
N TYR A 94 22.37 5.70 -6.92
CA TYR A 94 23.33 4.63 -6.63
C TYR A 94 23.73 3.83 -7.88
N LEU A 95 22.77 3.55 -8.77
CA LEU A 95 22.98 2.73 -9.97
C LEU A 95 23.49 3.54 -11.18
N SER A 96 23.15 4.82 -11.29
CA SER A 96 23.55 5.69 -12.40
C SER A 96 24.95 6.28 -12.23
N VAL A 97 25.39 6.46 -10.98
CA VAL A 97 26.72 6.94 -10.70
C VAL A 97 27.69 5.79 -10.95
N SER A 98 28.50 5.91 -12.01
CA SER A 98 29.51 4.92 -12.36
C SER A 98 30.38 4.59 -11.15
N GLN A 99 30.99 3.40 -11.13
CA GLN A 99 31.87 2.87 -10.09
C GLN A 99 33.01 3.82 -9.64
N ALA A 100 33.18 4.98 -10.29
CA ALA A 100 34.11 6.05 -9.96
C ALA A 100 33.62 7.00 -8.84
N ALA A 101 32.36 6.93 -8.37
CA ALA A 101 32.01 7.68 -7.17
C ALA A 101 32.69 7.10 -5.94
N THR A 102 33.39 7.98 -5.22
CA THR A 102 34.11 7.69 -3.98
C THR A 102 33.23 6.87 -3.03
N ALA A 103 33.82 5.84 -2.40
CA ALA A 103 33.15 4.98 -1.41
C ALA A 103 32.37 5.76 -0.33
N GLN A 104 32.76 7.01 -0.08
CA GLN A 104 32.07 7.96 0.78
C GLN A 104 30.66 8.36 0.30
N SER A 105 30.45 8.54 -1.01
CA SER A 105 29.15 8.85 -1.60
C SER A 105 28.19 7.66 -1.51
N GLN A 106 28.69 6.46 -1.82
CA GLN A 106 27.93 5.21 -1.67
C GLN A 106 27.53 4.94 -0.22
N LYS A 107 28.45 5.15 0.74
CA LYS A 107 28.17 4.98 2.17
C LYS A 107 27.13 5.97 2.69
N LYS A 108 27.12 7.21 2.18
CA LYS A 108 26.12 8.22 2.52
C LYS A 108 24.73 7.86 1.97
N THR A 109 24.66 7.33 0.75
CA THR A 109 23.42 6.86 0.14
C THR A 109 22.84 5.65 0.88
N LEU A 110 23.69 4.69 1.25
CA LEU A 110 23.29 3.53 2.05
C LEU A 110 22.84 3.91 3.47
N GLY A 111 23.49 4.91 4.09
CA GLY A 111 23.05 5.46 5.39
C GLY A 111 21.64 6.04 5.33
N ARG A 112 21.35 6.84 4.29
CA ARG A 112 19.99 7.34 4.05
C ARG A 112 18.98 6.23 3.78
N ILE A 113 19.36 5.21 3.00
CA ILE A 113 18.50 4.04 2.75
C ILE A 113 18.14 3.33 4.07
N SER A 114 19.10 3.21 5.01
CA SER A 114 18.85 2.64 6.33
C SER A 114 17.88 3.47 7.18
N GLU A 115 17.94 4.80 7.12
CA GLU A 115 17.00 5.69 7.80
C GLU A 115 15.57 5.51 7.28
N LEU A 116 15.42 5.36 5.96
CA LEU A 116 14.12 5.11 5.33
C LEU A 116 13.53 3.72 5.65
N ASN A 117 14.30 2.79 6.20
CA ASN A 117 13.84 1.43 6.49
C ASN A 117 12.78 1.40 7.61
N ALA A 118 12.90 2.30 8.59
CA ALA A 118 11.90 2.47 9.64
C ALA A 118 10.57 2.99 9.07
N GLU A 119 10.62 4.01 8.21
CA GLU A 119 9.42 4.57 7.56
C GLU A 119 8.75 3.57 6.61
N MET A 120 9.55 2.76 5.91
CA MET A 120 9.07 1.73 4.99
C MET A 120 8.37 0.58 5.71
N THR A 121 8.81 0.23 6.93
CA THR A 121 8.11 -0.76 7.77
C THR A 121 6.72 -0.27 8.19
N ILE A 122 6.53 1.04 8.30
CA ILE A 122 5.26 1.66 8.72
C ILE A 122 4.30 1.86 7.54
N LEU A 123 4.83 2.23 6.36
CA LEU A 123 4.03 2.74 5.24
C LEU A 123 3.92 1.81 4.03
N ALA A 124 4.85 0.88 3.83
CA ALA A 124 4.92 0.05 2.63
C ALA A 124 4.28 -1.33 2.83
N ASP A 125 3.74 -1.90 1.76
CA ASP A 125 3.27 -3.28 1.78
C ASP A 125 4.43 -4.28 1.94
N SER A 126 4.12 -5.45 2.50
CA SER A 126 5.08 -6.53 2.73
C SER A 126 5.86 -6.93 1.47
N SER A 127 5.23 -6.87 0.30
CA SER A 127 5.86 -7.19 -0.98
C SER A 127 6.93 -6.17 -1.42
N VAL A 128 6.78 -4.90 -1.04
CA VAL A 128 7.76 -3.84 -1.27
C VAL A 128 8.94 -4.00 -0.32
N ILE A 129 8.66 -4.30 0.96
CA ILE A 129 9.68 -4.58 1.98
C ILE A 129 10.54 -5.78 1.57
N GLU A 130 9.94 -6.85 1.07
CA GLU A 130 10.68 -8.03 0.63
C GLU A 130 11.58 -7.73 -0.58
N ALA A 131 11.06 -7.00 -1.57
CA ALA A 131 11.85 -6.58 -2.72
C ALA A 131 13.01 -5.65 -2.33
N HIS A 132 12.77 -4.75 -1.37
CA HIS A 132 13.79 -3.88 -0.82
C HIS A 132 14.89 -4.67 -0.12
N ARG A 133 14.52 -5.64 0.74
CA ARG A 133 15.47 -6.51 1.45
C ARG A 133 16.36 -7.28 0.48
N LYS A 134 15.78 -7.86 -0.58
CA LYS A 134 16.54 -8.57 -1.62
C LYS A 134 17.54 -7.66 -2.33
N LEU A 135 17.16 -6.41 -2.60
CA LEU A 135 18.05 -5.43 -3.22
C LEU A 135 19.20 -5.03 -2.28
N VAL A 136 18.92 -4.79 -1.00
CA VAL A 136 19.94 -4.46 0.02
C VAL A 136 20.92 -5.62 0.22
N GLU A 137 20.42 -6.86 0.24
CA GLU A 137 21.25 -8.06 0.35
C GLU A 137 22.18 -8.21 -0.86
N ALA A 138 21.65 -8.02 -2.07
CA ALA A 138 22.44 -8.04 -3.31
C ALA A 138 23.52 -6.93 -3.35
N ILE A 139 23.20 -5.73 -2.83
CA ILE A 139 24.18 -4.65 -2.69
C ILE A 139 25.26 -5.03 -1.68
N SER A 140 24.88 -5.59 -0.53
CA SER A 140 25.81 -6.00 0.52
C SER A 140 26.74 -7.13 0.06
N ASN A 141 26.26 -7.98 -0.84
CA ASN A 141 27.03 -9.07 -1.45
C ASN A 141 27.87 -8.63 -2.66
N ASN A 142 27.91 -7.33 -2.99
CA ASN A 142 28.61 -6.77 -4.15
C ASN A 142 28.26 -7.48 -5.48
N GLU A 143 26.97 -7.78 -5.67
CA GLU A 143 26.52 -8.45 -6.89
C GLU A 143 26.67 -7.56 -8.14
N ALA A 144 26.75 -8.20 -9.31
CA ALA A 144 26.90 -7.51 -10.58
C ALA A 144 25.77 -6.48 -10.82
N VAL A 145 26.13 -5.37 -11.46
CA VAL A 145 25.22 -4.23 -11.74
C VAL A 145 23.96 -4.66 -12.51
N GLU A 146 24.07 -5.65 -13.39
CA GLU A 146 22.93 -6.23 -14.14
C GLU A 146 21.89 -6.84 -13.19
N LYS A 147 22.33 -7.62 -12.21
CA LYS A 147 21.46 -8.27 -11.22
C LYS A 147 20.83 -7.23 -10.29
N LEU A 148 21.60 -6.21 -9.88
CA LEU A 148 21.09 -5.07 -9.12
C LEU A 148 20.01 -4.29 -9.89
N THR A 149 20.20 -4.10 -11.20
CA THR A 149 19.24 -3.40 -12.06
C THR A 149 17.93 -4.18 -12.18
N VAL A 150 17.99 -5.51 -12.30
CA VAL A 150 16.80 -6.37 -12.33
C VAL A 150 16.04 -6.30 -11.00
N LEU A 151 16.73 -6.40 -9.87
CA LEU A 151 16.11 -6.30 -8.55
C LEU A 151 15.52 -4.91 -8.29
N TYR A 152 16.17 -3.86 -8.77
CA TYR A 152 15.65 -2.49 -8.72
C TYR A 152 14.37 -2.32 -9.55
N GLN A 153 14.32 -2.88 -10.77
CA GLN A 153 13.09 -2.90 -11.58
C GLN A 153 11.97 -3.68 -10.89
N GLN A 154 12.28 -4.79 -10.21
CA GLN A 154 11.31 -5.53 -9.41
C GLN A 154 10.78 -4.71 -8.24
N LEU A 155 11.64 -3.95 -7.54
CA LEU A 155 11.24 -3.03 -6.47
C LEU A 155 10.28 -1.96 -6.98
N ILE A 156 10.60 -1.30 -8.09
CA ILE A 156 9.72 -0.30 -8.73
C ILE A 156 8.38 -0.96 -9.10
N ARG A 157 8.41 -2.18 -9.64
CA ARG A 157 7.21 -2.93 -10.00
C ARG A 157 6.29 -3.13 -8.80
N LYS A 158 6.86 -3.53 -7.65
CA LYS A 158 6.12 -3.71 -6.40
C LYS A 158 5.59 -2.41 -5.83
N MET A 159 6.38 -1.33 -5.85
CA MET A 159 5.92 0.01 -5.43
C MET A 159 4.74 0.51 -6.25
N ARG A 160 4.75 0.29 -7.58
CA ARG A 160 3.60 0.66 -8.44
C ARG A 160 2.35 -0.16 -8.12
N GLN A 161 2.50 -1.47 -7.94
CA GLN A 161 1.40 -2.35 -7.53
C GLN A 161 0.79 -1.91 -6.20
N ASP A 162 1.64 -1.56 -5.25
CA ASP A 162 1.22 -1.07 -3.93
C ASP A 162 0.52 0.31 -3.98
N MET A 163 0.86 1.13 -4.98
CA MET A 163 0.13 2.37 -5.30
C MET A 163 -1.16 2.14 -6.12
N GLY A 164 -1.61 0.88 -6.26
CA GLY A 164 -2.83 0.54 -6.99
C GLY A 164 -2.71 0.57 -8.51
N HIS A 165 -1.49 0.67 -9.06
CA HIS A 165 -1.30 0.50 -10.50
C HIS A 165 -1.34 -0.99 -10.81
N SER A 166 -2.47 -1.46 -11.34
CA SER A 166 -2.54 -2.81 -11.90
C SER A 166 -1.59 -2.90 -13.08
N ILE A 167 -0.52 -3.66 -12.91
CA ILE A 167 0.35 -4.03 -14.02
C ILE A 167 -0.45 -5.07 -14.81
N SER A 168 -1.20 -4.61 -15.80
CA SER A 168 -1.78 -5.50 -16.81
C SER A 168 -0.63 -6.33 -17.39
N ILE A 169 -0.69 -7.63 -17.19
CA ILE A 169 0.29 -8.62 -17.66
C ILE A 169 0.07 -8.88 -19.18
N GLU A 170 -0.39 -7.89 -19.94
CA GLU A 170 -0.54 -7.99 -21.40
C GLU A 170 0.77 -7.73 -22.14
N GLU A 171 1.69 -6.93 -21.60
CA GLU A 171 2.94 -6.62 -22.30
C GLU A 171 3.93 -7.79 -22.36
N SER A 172 3.82 -8.77 -21.46
CA SER A 172 4.63 -10.00 -21.56
C SER A 172 4.07 -11.03 -22.54
N LYS A 173 2.76 -11.01 -22.86
CA LYS A 173 2.18 -11.89 -23.89
C LYS A 173 2.43 -11.37 -25.31
N LEU A 174 2.58 -10.06 -25.49
CA LEU A 174 2.88 -9.45 -26.80
C LEU A 174 4.34 -9.62 -27.25
N ARG A 175 5.27 -9.95 -26.35
CA ARG A 175 6.66 -10.29 -26.73
C ARG A 175 6.90 -11.76 -27.07
N PHE A 176 6.02 -12.68 -26.68
CA PHE A 176 6.12 -14.10 -27.09
C PHE A 176 5.39 -14.42 -28.39
N HIS A 177 4.42 -13.61 -28.82
CA HIS A 177 3.73 -13.86 -30.08
C HIS A 177 4.37 -13.22 -31.32
N LYS A 178 5.27 -12.23 -31.15
CA LYS A 178 5.90 -11.53 -32.29
C LYS A 178 7.28 -12.05 -32.67
N THR A 179 7.78 -13.09 -32.00
CA THR A 179 9.12 -13.67 -32.25
C THR A 179 9.07 -15.19 -32.52
N GLY A 180 7.87 -15.74 -32.76
CA GLY A 180 7.65 -17.19 -32.95
C GLY A 180 7.19 -17.63 -34.35
N GLU A 181 6.80 -16.72 -35.26
CA GLU A 181 6.16 -17.13 -36.53
C GLU A 181 6.85 -16.65 -37.82
N HIS A 182 8.10 -16.20 -37.76
CA HIS A 182 8.81 -15.78 -38.99
C HIS A 182 10.20 -16.37 -39.21
N PHE A 183 10.58 -17.42 -38.47
CA PHE A 183 11.93 -17.99 -38.54
C PHE A 183 11.99 -19.51 -38.78
N LEU A 184 11.02 -20.09 -39.49
CA LEU A 184 11.11 -21.47 -39.99
C LEU A 184 10.48 -21.65 -41.39
N SER A 185 10.86 -20.84 -42.36
CA SER A 185 10.87 -21.34 -43.74
C SER A 185 11.98 -20.65 -44.53
N LYS A 186 12.74 -21.45 -45.27
CA LYS A 186 13.93 -21.07 -46.05
C LYS A 186 15.20 -20.97 -45.22
N THR A 187 15.81 -22.13 -44.99
CA THR A 187 16.98 -22.57 -45.78
C THR A 187 17.39 -23.93 -45.26
N PHE A 188 17.45 -24.96 -46.11
CA PHE A 188 18.61 -25.84 -46.24
C PHE A 188 18.47 -26.63 -47.55
N PRO A 189 19.55 -26.74 -48.36
CA PRO A 189 19.57 -27.47 -49.61
C PRO A 189 19.66 -28.97 -49.35
N GLN A 190 18.95 -29.76 -50.15
CA GLN A 190 19.20 -31.19 -50.28
C GLN A 190 20.33 -31.39 -51.28
N ASP A 191 21.46 -31.90 -50.81
CA ASP A 191 22.35 -32.67 -51.67
C ASP A 191 22.84 -33.93 -50.95
N GLU A 192 22.75 -35.00 -51.72
CA GLU A 192 23.53 -36.24 -51.72
C GLU A 192 23.49 -37.20 -50.53
N LYS A 193 22.90 -38.38 -50.80
CA LYS A 193 23.57 -39.66 -50.53
C LYS A 193 23.21 -40.77 -51.53
N ASN A 194 24.08 -40.89 -52.53
CA ASN A 194 24.73 -42.09 -53.07
C ASN A 194 24.02 -43.46 -53.17
N SER A 195 24.01 -43.93 -54.43
CA SER A 195 24.36 -45.26 -54.96
C SER A 195 23.65 -46.55 -54.49
N SER A 196 22.91 -47.17 -55.42
CA SER A 196 23.31 -48.45 -56.05
C SER A 196 22.23 -49.04 -56.98
N GLN A 197 22.72 -49.87 -57.90
CA GLN A 197 22.04 -50.81 -58.83
C GLN A 197 21.62 -50.21 -60.18
N ALA A 198 22.43 -50.37 -61.22
CA ALA A 198 22.74 -51.60 -61.97
C ALA A 198 21.72 -51.84 -63.09
N ASP A 199 22.24 -51.76 -64.31
CA ASP A 199 21.93 -52.56 -65.49
C ASP A 199 20.55 -53.23 -65.57
N ALA A 200 19.75 -52.83 -66.57
CA ALA A 200 19.22 -53.77 -67.56
C ALA A 200 18.37 -53.06 -68.62
N GLN A 201 18.77 -53.29 -69.88
CA GLN A 201 17.91 -53.67 -71.01
C GLN A 201 16.88 -52.63 -71.51
N SER A 202 17.12 -52.06 -72.69
CA SER A 202 16.76 -52.66 -73.99
C SER A 202 15.33 -52.30 -74.42
N ALA A 203 15.29 -51.74 -75.63
CA ALA A 203 14.20 -51.80 -76.60
C ALA A 203 13.08 -50.73 -76.56
N ARG A 204 12.94 -50.10 -77.75
CA ARG A 204 11.72 -49.55 -78.39
C ARG A 204 11.26 -48.19 -77.87
N SER A 205 11.05 -47.15 -78.68
CA SER A 205 11.11 -46.91 -80.13
C SER A 205 11.32 -45.42 -80.37
#